data_AF-F6H513-F1
#
_entry.id   AF-F6H513-F1
#
_cell.length_a   1.000
_cell.length_b   1.000
_cell.length_c   1.000
_cell.angle_alpha   90.00
_cell.angle_beta   90.00
_cell.angle_gamma   90.00
#
_symmetry.space_group_name_H-M   'P 1'
#
loop_
_entity.id
_entity.type
_entity.pdbx_description
1 polymer ?
#
loop_
_entity_poly.entity_id
_entity_poly.type
_entity_poly.pdbx_seq_one_letter_code
_entity_poly.pdbx_strand_id
1 'polypeptide(L)'
;MGNEFMKRTKTLGTIGYMAPEYGSEGIVSTKGDIYSYRIMLMETFVRKKPTDEMFMEELTLKSWVESSTNNIMEVIDVNLLIEEYENFALKQACFSSIRTLASDCTAEPPQKRINMKDVVVRLKKILNQITDVRTPQLRERRHEDQVSFFHPELV
;
A
#
# COMPACT_ATOMS: atom_id res chain seq x y z
N MET A 1 26.47 11.78 10.53
CA MET A 1 26.25 10.60 9.67
C MET A 1 26.33 9.37 10.55
N GLY A 2 25.19 8.74 10.84
CA GLY A 2 25.15 7.53 11.66
C GLY A 2 25.59 6.34 10.84
N ASN A 3 26.57 5.59 11.34
CA ASN A 3 27.11 4.39 10.71
C ASN A 3 26.06 3.26 10.83
N GLU A 4 25.26 3.04 9.78
CA GLU A 4 24.40 1.85 9.68
C GLU A 4 25.34 0.63 9.53
N PHE A 5 25.54 -0.12 10.61
CA PHE A 5 26.36 -1.33 10.59
C PHE A 5 25.72 -2.34 9.63
N MET A 6 26.30 -2.48 8.43
CA MET A 6 25.92 -3.49 7.45
C MET A 6 26.30 -4.86 8.01
N LYS A 7 25.30 -5.65 8.40
CA LYS A 7 25.48 -7.00 8.90
C LYS A 7 25.27 -7.98 7.75
N ARG A 8 25.98 -9.10 7.74
CA ARG A 8 25.81 -10.18 6.76
C ARG A 8 25.32 -11.46 7.43
N THR A 9 24.51 -12.23 6.71
CA THR A 9 24.00 -13.52 7.16
C THR A 9 24.17 -14.60 6.08
N LYS A 10 24.11 -15.86 6.50
CA LYS A 10 24.01 -17.04 5.63
C LYS A 10 22.63 -17.71 5.72
N THR A 11 21.72 -17.13 6.49
CA THR A 11 20.34 -17.62 6.62
C THR A 11 19.58 -17.42 5.32
N LEU A 12 18.83 -18.43 4.89
CA LEU A 12 17.93 -18.30 3.75
C LEU A 12 16.82 -17.30 4.09
N GLY A 13 16.58 -16.34 3.20
CA GLY A 13 15.45 -15.42 3.33
C GLY A 13 14.19 -15.98 2.68
N THR A 14 13.09 -15.24 2.78
CA THR A 14 11.81 -15.63 2.18
C THR A 14 11.73 -15.18 0.73
N ILE A 15 11.61 -16.14 -0.19
CA ILE A 15 11.51 -15.90 -1.63
C ILE A 15 10.40 -14.90 -1.93
N GLY A 16 10.70 -13.92 -2.80
CA GLY A 16 9.78 -12.86 -3.22
C GLY A 16 9.73 -11.64 -2.29
N TYR A 17 10.19 -11.76 -1.04
CA TYR A 17 10.25 -10.64 -0.08
C TYR A 17 11.65 -10.06 0.09
N MET A 18 12.69 -10.84 -0.19
CA MET A 18 14.08 -10.43 0.00
C MET A 18 14.43 -9.18 -0.82
N ALA A 19 15.09 -8.23 -0.16
CA ALA A 19 15.77 -7.15 -0.85
C ALA A 19 16.90 -7.69 -1.73
N PRO A 20 17.23 -7.05 -2.87
CA PRO A 20 18.27 -7.52 -3.78
C PRO A 20 19.61 -7.77 -3.08
N GLU A 21 20.03 -6.86 -2.19
CA GLU A 21 21.27 -6.96 -1.43
C GLU A 21 21.28 -8.10 -0.40
N TYR A 22 20.10 -8.51 0.08
CA TYR A 22 19.99 -9.72 0.91
C TYR A 22 20.20 -10.96 0.03
N GLY A 23 19.53 -11.02 -1.13
CA GLY A 23 19.60 -12.17 -2.02
C GLY A 23 20.98 -12.39 -2.64
N SER A 24 21.68 -11.30 -2.98
CA SER A 24 23.01 -11.36 -3.63
C SER A 24 24.17 -11.46 -2.65
N GLU A 25 24.12 -10.73 -1.53
CA GLU A 25 25.26 -10.55 -0.62
C GLU A 25 24.98 -10.99 0.82
N GLY A 26 23.75 -11.43 1.12
CA GLY A 26 23.32 -11.75 2.48
C GLY A 26 23.29 -10.52 3.41
N ILE A 27 23.19 -9.30 2.86
CA ILE A 27 23.18 -8.07 3.65
C ILE A 27 21.84 -7.91 4.38
N VAL A 28 21.91 -7.75 5.69
CA VAL A 28 20.76 -7.43 6.54
C VAL A 28 20.87 -5.99 7.03
N SER A 29 19.77 -5.25 6.89
CA SER A 29 19.69 -3.84 7.27
C SER A 29 18.23 -3.44 7.46
N THR A 30 18.00 -2.33 8.16
CA THR A 30 16.66 -1.71 8.25
C THR A 30 16.14 -1.31 6.86
N LYS A 31 17.02 -0.99 5.90
CA LYS A 31 16.64 -0.73 4.51
C LYS A 31 16.15 -1.99 3.78
N GLY A 32 16.69 -3.15 4.12
CA GLY A 32 16.20 -4.44 3.67
C GLY A 32 14.81 -4.75 4.24
N ASP A 33 14.57 -4.46 5.52
CA ASP A 33 13.26 -4.63 6.15
C ASP A 33 12.18 -3.76 5.48
N ILE A 34 12.53 -2.53 5.09
CA ILE A 34 11.63 -1.60 4.39
C ILE A 34 11.25 -2.13 2.99
N TYR A 35 12.20 -2.75 2.28
CA TYR A 35 11.92 -3.41 1.01
C TYR A 35 10.91 -4.56 1.22
N SER A 36 11.16 -5.45 2.18
CA SER A 36 10.28 -6.58 2.50
C SER A 36 8.87 -6.11 2.92
N TYR A 37 8.80 -5.05 3.73
CA TYR A 37 7.54 -4.43 4.14
C TYR A 37 6.71 -3.95 2.94
N ARG A 38 7.36 -3.33 1.94
CA ARG A 38 6.66 -2.93 0.72
C ARG A 38 6.02 -4.11 0.00
N ILE A 39 6.74 -5.24 -0.11
CA ILE A 39 6.21 -6.43 -0.78
C ILE A 39 4.93 -6.90 -0.08
N MET A 40 4.95 -7.01 1.25
CA MET A 40 3.78 -7.34 2.08
C MET A 40 2.64 -6.32 1.93
N LEU A 41 2.97 -5.02 1.87
CA LEU A 41 1.98 -3.97 1.65
C LEU A 41 1.28 -4.17 0.31
N MET A 42 2.02 -4.39 -0.78
CA MET A 42 1.42 -4.61 -2.10
C MET A 42 0.62 -5.92 -2.17
N GLU A 43 1.13 -7.01 -1.57
CA GLU A 43 0.42 -8.30 -1.47
C GLU A 43 -0.99 -8.12 -0.88
N THR A 44 -1.14 -7.24 0.12
CA THR A 44 -2.43 -6.95 0.75
C THR A 44 -3.43 -6.32 -0.23
N PHE A 45 -2.97 -5.43 -1.11
CA PHE A 45 -3.85 -4.75 -2.08
C PHE A 45 -4.21 -5.64 -3.26
N VAL A 46 -3.31 -6.51 -3.69
CA VAL A 46 -3.51 -7.34 -4.89
C VAL A 46 -4.05 -8.74 -4.58
N ARG A 47 -3.98 -9.16 -3.30
CA ARG A 47 -4.34 -10.50 -2.82
C ARG A 47 -3.63 -11.63 -3.56
N LYS A 48 -2.37 -11.40 -3.93
CA LYS A 48 -1.49 -12.37 -4.59
C LYS A 48 -0.16 -12.41 -3.87
N LYS A 49 0.28 -13.63 -3.54
CA LYS A 49 1.58 -13.84 -2.93
C LYS A 49 2.67 -13.45 -3.92
N PRO A 50 3.85 -12.98 -3.46
CA PRO A 50 5.00 -12.77 -4.34
C PRO A 50 5.48 -14.03 -5.08
N THR A 51 5.03 -15.21 -4.63
CA THR A 51 5.30 -16.53 -5.21
C THR A 51 4.09 -17.13 -5.93
N ASP A 52 3.05 -16.34 -6.22
CA ASP A 52 1.93 -16.76 -7.07
C ASP A 52 2.46 -17.19 -8.44
N GLU A 53 1.86 -18.22 -9.06
CA GLU A 53 2.32 -18.78 -10.35
C GLU A 53 2.33 -17.76 -11.48
N MET A 54 1.62 -16.65 -11.34
CA MET A 54 1.69 -15.52 -12.28
C MET A 54 3.04 -14.80 -12.26
N PHE A 55 3.81 -14.86 -11.16
CA PHE A 55 5.08 -14.16 -10.97
C PHE A 55 6.28 -15.08 -11.21
N MET A 56 6.44 -15.51 -12.46
CA MET A 56 7.52 -16.40 -12.90
C MET A 56 8.55 -15.64 -13.73
N GLU A 57 9.78 -16.18 -13.76
CA GLU A 57 10.91 -15.65 -14.53
C GLU A 57 11.22 -14.17 -14.21
N GLU A 58 11.00 -13.26 -15.14
CA GLU A 58 11.31 -11.83 -14.99
C GLU A 58 10.13 -11.02 -14.41
N LEU A 59 8.92 -11.59 -14.35
CA LEU A 59 7.76 -10.91 -13.80
C LEU A 59 7.68 -11.15 -12.29
N THR A 60 7.73 -10.05 -11.53
CA THR A 60 7.63 -10.08 -10.07
C THR A 60 6.42 -9.27 -9.63
N LEU A 61 5.92 -9.51 -8.41
CA LEU A 61 4.93 -8.63 -7.79
C LEU A 61 5.39 -7.16 -7.80
N LYS A 62 6.71 -6.93 -7.69
CA LYS A 62 7.29 -5.59 -7.80
C LYS A 62 7.08 -4.99 -9.19
N SER A 63 7.61 -5.64 -10.23
CA SER A 63 7.56 -5.12 -11.59
C SER A 63 6.14 -5.05 -12.13
N TRP A 64 5.26 -5.98 -11.77
CA TRP A 64 3.85 -5.96 -12.18
C TRP A 64 3.07 -4.78 -11.59
N VAL A 65 3.21 -4.53 -10.28
CA VAL A 65 2.57 -3.35 -9.66
C VAL A 65 3.20 -2.05 -10.14
N GLU A 66 4.49 -2.05 -10.50
CA GLU A 66 5.17 -0.88 -11.06
C GLU A 66 4.86 -0.62 -12.54
N SER A 67 4.48 -1.64 -13.31
CA SER A 67 4.12 -1.52 -14.73
C SER A 67 2.63 -1.40 -14.98
N SER A 68 1.79 -1.74 -14.00
CA SER A 68 0.34 -1.64 -14.15
C SER A 68 -0.10 -0.22 -14.47
N THR A 69 -1.23 -0.05 -15.13
CA THR A 69 -1.77 1.29 -15.33
C THR A 69 -2.30 1.85 -13.99
N ASN A 70 -2.73 3.11 -13.95
CA ASN A 70 -3.50 3.60 -12.79
C ASN A 70 -4.90 2.97 -12.69
N ASN A 71 -5.28 2.07 -13.61
CA ASN A 71 -6.53 1.34 -13.55
C ASN A 71 -6.49 0.29 -12.45
N ILE A 72 -7.10 0.60 -11.30
CA ILE A 72 -7.12 -0.29 -10.14
C ILE A 72 -7.87 -1.60 -10.38
N MET A 73 -8.76 -1.66 -11.38
CA MET A 73 -9.54 -2.85 -11.70
C MET A 73 -8.67 -4.02 -12.19
N GLU A 74 -7.47 -3.72 -12.72
CA GLU A 74 -6.54 -4.72 -13.23
C GLU A 74 -5.72 -5.39 -12.12
N VAL A 75 -5.64 -4.76 -10.94
CA VAL A 75 -4.60 -5.08 -9.96
C VAL A 75 -5.12 -5.24 -8.53
N ILE A 76 -6.11 -4.45 -8.11
CA ILE A 76 -6.62 -4.50 -6.73
C ILE A 76 -7.56 -5.70 -6.56
N ASP A 77 -7.49 -6.33 -5.39
CA ASP A 77 -8.46 -7.35 -4.94
C ASP A 77 -9.88 -6.82 -5.15
N VAL A 78 -10.69 -7.54 -5.93
CA VAL A 78 -12.09 -7.21 -6.20
C VAL A 78 -12.87 -6.97 -4.91
N ASN A 79 -12.54 -7.67 -3.82
CA ASN A 79 -13.20 -7.47 -2.52
C ASN A 79 -12.96 -6.08 -1.92
N LEU A 80 -11.81 -5.45 -2.21
CA LEU A 80 -11.56 -4.05 -1.82
C LEU A 80 -12.38 -3.07 -2.68
N LEU A 81 -12.87 -3.50 -3.84
CA LEU A 81 -13.64 -2.68 -4.77
C LEU A 81 -15.16 -2.76 -4.53
N ILE A 82 -15.66 -3.87 -3.96
CA ILE A 82 -17.10 -4.18 -3.83
C ILE A 82 -17.92 -3.20 -2.96
N GLU A 83 -17.33 -2.51 -1.97
CA GLU A 83 -18.14 -1.86 -0.93
C GLU A 83 -18.89 -0.55 -1.28
N GLU A 84 -18.70 0.12 -2.41
CA GLU A 84 -19.54 1.26 -2.84
C GLU A 84 -18.97 1.82 -4.16
N TYR A 85 -19.75 1.76 -5.26
CA TYR A 85 -19.37 2.34 -6.56
C TYR A 85 -19.10 3.86 -6.48
N GLU A 86 -19.69 4.54 -5.50
CA GLU A 86 -19.55 5.98 -5.27
C GLU A 86 -18.12 6.42 -4.94
N ASN A 87 -17.22 5.46 -4.68
CA ASN A 87 -15.88 5.79 -4.21
C ASN A 87 -14.72 5.26 -5.06
N PHE A 88 -14.98 4.86 -6.32
CA PHE A 88 -13.95 4.38 -7.23
C PHE A 88 -12.79 5.37 -7.39
N ALA A 89 -13.09 6.66 -7.54
CA ALA A 89 -12.08 7.71 -7.70
C ALA A 89 -11.15 7.83 -6.47
N LEU A 90 -11.67 7.71 -5.24
CA LEU A 90 -10.80 7.72 -4.06
C LEU A 90 -10.03 6.42 -3.90
N LYS A 91 -10.64 5.27 -4.21
CA LYS A 91 -9.91 3.99 -4.21
C LYS A 91 -8.74 4.04 -5.20
N GLN A 92 -8.96 4.66 -6.36
CA GLN A 92 -7.92 4.90 -7.35
C GLN A 92 -6.84 5.84 -6.84
N ALA A 93 -7.22 7.00 -6.28
CA ALA A 93 -6.27 7.95 -5.71
C ALA A 93 -5.47 7.37 -4.53
N CYS A 94 -6.13 6.58 -3.67
CA CYS A 94 -5.51 5.84 -2.57
C CYS A 94 -4.48 4.86 -3.11
N PHE A 95 -4.86 4.01 -4.07
CA PHE A 95 -3.94 3.03 -4.64
C PHE A 95 -2.76 3.70 -5.33
N SER A 96 -2.98 4.76 -6.11
CA SER A 96 -1.90 5.55 -6.70
C SER A 96 -0.94 6.08 -5.62
N SER A 97 -1.46 6.58 -4.50
CA SER A 97 -0.63 7.07 -3.39
C SER A 97 0.15 5.94 -2.69
N ILE A 98 -0.50 4.79 -2.48
CA ILE A 98 0.13 3.58 -1.92
C ILE A 98 1.21 3.02 -2.85
N ARG A 99 0.98 3.03 -4.16
CA ARG A 99 1.94 2.63 -5.17
C ARG A 99 3.14 3.57 -5.21
N THR A 100 2.93 4.88 -5.13
CA THR A 100 4.04 5.84 -5.01
C THR A 100 4.84 5.60 -3.74
N LEU A 101 4.18 5.38 -2.61
CA LEU A 101 4.84 5.02 -1.35
C LEU A 101 5.66 3.72 -1.48
N ALA A 102 5.10 2.70 -2.12
CA ALA A 102 5.78 1.44 -2.36
C ALA A 102 7.03 1.62 -3.25
N SER A 103 6.93 2.41 -4.31
CA SER A 103 8.08 2.71 -5.18
C SER A 103 9.23 3.32 -4.38
N ASP A 104 8.95 4.26 -3.48
CA ASP A 104 9.93 4.89 -2.59
C ASP A 104 10.54 3.91 -1.56
N CYS A 105 9.82 2.85 -1.17
CA CYS A 105 10.34 1.80 -0.29
C CYS A 105 11.25 0.79 -1.01
N THR A 106 11.14 0.67 -2.34
CA THR A 106 11.95 -0.26 -3.17
C THR A 106 12.90 0.46 -4.12
N ALA A 107 13.25 1.71 -3.81
CA ALA A 107 14.24 2.45 -4.56
C ALA A 107 15.60 1.71 -4.55
N GLU A 108 16.27 1.76 -5.70
CA GLU A 108 17.67 1.34 -5.83
C GLU A 108 18.55 2.57 -6.08
N PRO A 109 19.66 2.76 -5.33
CA PRO A 109 20.23 1.88 -4.28
C PRO A 109 19.51 1.96 -2.90
N PRO A 110 19.78 1.05 -1.94
CA PRO A 110 19.08 0.95 -0.64
C PRO A 110 19.03 2.25 0.18
N GLN A 111 20.06 3.10 0.05
CA GLN A 111 20.15 4.37 0.77
C GLN A 111 19.11 5.39 0.32
N LYS A 112 18.58 5.25 -0.91
CA LYS A 112 17.50 6.09 -1.43
C LYS A 112 16.12 5.67 -0.93
N ARG A 113 15.98 4.47 -0.37
CA ARG A 113 14.71 4.03 0.21
C ARG A 113 14.34 4.95 1.36
N ILE A 114 13.09 5.35 1.44
CA ILE A 114 12.59 6.15 2.57
C ILE A 114 12.80 5.41 3.90
N ASN A 115 12.76 6.12 5.03
CA ASN A 115 12.84 5.46 6.34
C ASN A 115 11.44 5.09 6.86
N MET A 116 11.37 4.17 7.81
CA MET A 116 10.08 3.67 8.30
C MET A 116 9.24 4.74 9.02
N LYS A 117 9.84 5.80 9.59
CA LYS A 117 9.08 6.91 10.17
C LYS A 117 8.32 7.66 9.08
N ASP A 118 8.95 7.91 7.94
CA ASP A 118 8.33 8.56 6.79
C ASP A 118 7.25 7.68 6.16
N VAL A 119 7.46 6.36 6.11
CA VAL A 119 6.43 5.40 5.69
C VAL A 119 5.16 5.57 6.52
N VAL A 120 5.29 5.57 7.85
CA VAL A 120 4.14 5.73 8.77
C VAL A 120 3.46 7.08 8.58
N VAL A 121 4.22 8.17 8.43
CA VAL A 121 3.67 9.52 8.19
C VAL A 121 2.84 9.55 6.90
N ARG A 122 3.36 8.96 5.82
CA ARG A 122 2.66 8.91 4.53
C ARG A 122 1.43 8.01 4.57
N LEU A 123 1.50 6.84 5.22
CA LEU A 123 0.34 5.98 5.41
C LEU A 123 -0.78 6.67 6.18
N LYS A 124 -0.44 7.40 7.25
CA LYS A 124 -1.43 8.21 8.00
C LYS A 124 -2.06 9.29 7.14
N LYS A 125 -1.27 9.96 6.29
CA LYS A 125 -1.80 10.95 5.33
C LYS A 125 -2.77 10.33 4.34
N ILE A 126 -2.44 9.17 3.77
CA ILE A 126 -3.30 8.43 2.85
C ILE A 126 -4.59 8.01 3.55
N LEU A 127 -4.50 7.47 4.78
CA LEU A 127 -5.67 7.10 5.57
C LEU A 127 -6.59 8.31 5.81
N ASN A 128 -6.03 9.44 6.22
CA ASN A 128 -6.79 10.66 6.46
C ASN A 128 -7.52 11.15 5.20
N GLN A 129 -6.90 11.05 4.02
CA GLN A 129 -7.56 11.41 2.76
C GLN A 129 -8.78 10.53 2.45
N ILE A 130 -8.77 9.26 2.89
CA ILE A 130 -9.89 8.33 2.69
C ILE A 130 -10.98 8.58 3.72
N THR A 131 -10.60 8.83 4.99
CA THR A 131 -11.56 9.05 6.07
C THR A 131 -12.20 10.43 6.01
N ASP A 132 -11.46 11.46 5.60
CA ASP A 132 -11.93 12.85 5.57
C ASP A 132 -12.92 13.13 4.42
N VAL A 133 -13.00 12.23 3.44
CA VAL A 133 -14.05 12.24 2.40
C VAL A 133 -15.28 11.42 2.81
N ARG A 134 -15.17 10.56 3.83
CA ARG A 134 -16.33 9.88 4.44
C ARG A 134 -17.04 10.76 5.47
N THR A 135 -16.35 11.73 6.08
CA THR A 135 -16.91 12.68 7.06
C THR A 135 -17.95 13.68 6.54
N PRO A 136 -17.92 14.20 5.29
CA PRO A 136 -18.96 15.07 4.76
C PRO A 136 -20.30 14.33 4.66
N GLN A 137 -20.28 13.10 4.12
CA GLN A 137 -21.43 12.21 3.94
C GLN A 137 -22.07 11.80 5.28
N LEU A 138 -21.25 11.58 6.32
CA LEU A 138 -21.71 11.26 7.68
C LEU A 138 -22.22 12.49 8.45
N ARG A 139 -21.94 13.71 7.96
CA ARG A 139 -22.43 14.96 8.56
C ARG A 139 -23.78 15.34 7.95
N GLU A 140 -24.00 15.07 6.66
CA GLU A 140 -25.29 15.23 5.98
C GLU A 140 -26.31 14.17 6.40
N ARG A 141 -25.93 12.88 6.48
CA ARG A 141 -26.84 11.83 7.00
C ARG A 141 -27.32 12.10 8.43
N ARG A 142 -26.43 12.57 9.32
CA ARG A 142 -26.83 12.99 10.67
C ARG A 142 -27.74 14.22 10.70
N HIS A 143 -27.77 15.02 9.64
CA HIS A 143 -28.66 16.17 9.53
C HIS A 143 -30.03 15.73 8.98
N GLU A 144 -30.10 14.85 7.98
CA GLU A 144 -31.36 14.28 7.48
C GLU A 144 -32.05 13.38 8.51
N ASP A 145 -31.28 12.57 9.25
CA ASP A 145 -31.79 11.74 10.36
C ASP A 145 -32.30 12.61 11.54
N GLN A 146 -31.74 13.81 11.73
CA GLN A 146 -32.25 14.77 12.72
C GLN A 146 -33.48 15.53 12.21
N VAL A 147 -33.52 15.93 10.94
CA VAL A 147 -34.67 16.64 10.35
C VAL A 147 -35.91 15.73 10.30
N SER A 148 -35.73 14.44 9.98
CA SER A 148 -36.81 13.44 10.02
C SER A 148 -37.30 13.11 11.44
N PHE A 149 -36.47 13.34 12.47
CA PHE A 149 -36.87 13.19 13.87
C PHE A 149 -37.75 14.36 14.38
N PHE A 150 -37.67 15.55 13.77
CA PHE A 150 -38.40 16.75 14.24
C PHE A 150 -39.72 17.05 13.51
N HIS A 151 -40.13 16.27 12.50
CA HIS A 151 -41.46 16.41 11.88
C HIS A 151 -42.19 15.07 11.71
N PRO A 152 -42.84 14.54 12.77
CA PRO A 152 -43.66 13.33 12.64
C PRO A 152 -45.09 13.56 12.12
N GLU A 153 -45.59 14.78 11.94
CA GLU A 153 -46.99 14.99 11.52
C GLU A 153 -47.14 16.17 10.55
N LEU A 154 -47.43 15.87 9.29
CA LEU A 154 -48.25 16.65 8.34
C LEU A 154 -48.32 15.93 6.97
N VAL A 155 -48.94 14.74 6.92
CA VAL A 155 -49.75 14.21 5.80
C VAL A 155 -50.83 13.32 6.38
#